data_AF-A0A8R2LZH0-F1
#
_entry.id   AF-A0A8R2LZH0-F1
#
_cell.length_a   1.000
_cell.length_b   1.000
_cell.length_c   1.000
_cell.angle_alpha   90.00
_cell.angle_beta   90.00
_cell.angle_gamma   90.00
#
_symmetry.space_group_name_H-M   'P 1'
#
loop_
_entity.id
_entity.type
_entity.pdbx_description
1 polymer ?
#
loop_
_entity_poly.entity_id
_entity_poly.type
_entity_poly.pdbx_seq_one_letter_code
_entity_poly.pdbx_strand_id
1 'polypeptide(L)'
;MESHTVAVYHFLDWESAMNRLSEKAVLLLSKKYTDYVPSENYKKQYNISEKMMLDIMKVLGDCRGGQNYVIAEHILTHHQRGDIIICNDHNGKPMPVKEAFKNDTFGYIRKPPDDNDWIVLIIGGKNSLIQNCNVPTGQFQTKIRELAALGYTPILVPWKTYSQLDNFEEKESYLCSLIENRSRKNHSCTDTVFNSLHSHNS
;
A
#
# COMPACT_ATOMS: atom_id res chain seq x y z
N MET A 1 42.26 15.57 -6.20
CA MET A 1 40.99 15.32 -6.91
C MET A 1 40.82 13.81 -7.21
N GLU A 2 41.27 12.94 -6.31
CA GLU A 2 41.28 11.47 -6.48
C GLU A 2 40.56 10.73 -5.34
N SER A 3 40.15 11.43 -4.29
CA SER A 3 39.52 10.85 -3.10
C SER A 3 38.04 10.51 -3.28
N HIS A 4 37.33 11.21 -4.18
CA HIS A 4 35.90 10.98 -4.41
C HIS A 4 35.62 9.78 -5.32
N THR A 5 36.54 9.46 -6.23
CA THR A 5 36.38 8.36 -7.19
C THR A 5 36.50 6.99 -6.50
N VAL A 6 37.44 6.85 -5.55
CA VAL A 6 37.70 5.57 -4.85
C VAL A 6 36.55 5.17 -3.93
N ALA A 7 35.88 6.14 -3.28
CA ALA A 7 34.72 5.87 -2.42
C ALA A 7 33.51 5.34 -3.21
N VAL A 8 33.33 5.78 -4.46
CA VAL A 8 32.22 5.33 -5.32
C VAL A 8 32.45 3.90 -5.81
N TYR A 9 33.69 3.54 -6.16
CA TYR A 9 34.03 2.16 -6.55
C TYR A 9 33.92 1.17 -5.37
N HIS A 10 34.32 1.56 -4.16
CA HIS A 10 34.18 0.70 -2.98
C HIS A 10 32.72 0.49 -2.55
N PHE A 11 31.84 1.45 -2.83
CA PHE A 11 30.41 1.35 -2.51
C PHE A 11 29.66 0.43 -3.49
N LEU A 12 30.08 0.38 -4.77
CA LEU A 12 29.50 -0.47 -5.81
C LEU A 12 29.84 -1.96 -5.65
N ASP A 13 30.98 -2.30 -5.03
CA ASP A 13 31.48 -3.68 -4.95
C ASP A 13 30.83 -4.50 -3.81
N TRP A 14 30.33 -3.83 -2.76
CA TRP A 14 29.64 -4.48 -1.63
C TRP A 14 28.26 -5.06 -2.02
N GLU A 15 27.51 -4.39 -2.90
CA GLU A 15 26.19 -4.88 -3.31
C GLU A 15 26.28 -6.21 -4.09
N SER A 16 27.41 -6.43 -4.76
CA SER A 16 27.68 -7.66 -5.50
C SER A 16 28.15 -8.82 -4.62
N ALA A 17 28.52 -8.54 -3.36
CA ALA A 17 28.95 -9.53 -2.36
C ALA A 17 27.84 -9.96 -1.39
N MET A 18 26.64 -9.38 -1.48
CA MET A 18 25.51 -9.79 -0.66
C MET A 18 24.95 -11.14 -1.15
N ASN A 19 25.03 -12.17 -0.31
CA ASN A 19 24.38 -13.45 -0.55
C ASN A 19 22.86 -13.25 -0.64
N ARG A 20 22.33 -13.16 -1.86
CA ARG A 20 20.89 -13.10 -2.11
C ARG A 20 20.27 -14.47 -1.90
N LEU A 21 19.05 -14.48 -1.38
CA LEU A 21 18.25 -15.69 -1.35
C LEU A 21 17.97 -16.14 -2.79
N SER A 22 17.99 -17.46 -3.01
CA SER A 22 17.51 -18.01 -4.29
C SER A 22 16.01 -17.74 -4.44
N GLU A 23 15.51 -17.67 -5.68
CA GLU A 23 14.08 -17.42 -5.94
C GLU A 23 13.16 -18.41 -5.19
N LYS A 24 13.60 -19.68 -5.11
CA LYS A 24 12.89 -20.71 -4.34
C LYS A 24 12.83 -20.39 -2.85
N ALA A 25 13.94 -19.90 -2.28
CA ALA A 25 13.99 -19.51 -0.87
C ALA A 25 13.14 -18.25 -0.61
N VAL A 26 13.18 -17.25 -1.50
CA VAL A 26 12.31 -16.06 -1.44
C VAL A 26 10.84 -16.49 -1.43
N LEU A 27 10.41 -17.27 -2.43
CA LEU A 27 9.03 -17.74 -2.54
C LEU A 27 8.57 -18.53 -1.31
N LEU A 28 9.43 -19.42 -0.80
CA LEU A 28 9.13 -20.26 0.36
C LEU A 28 8.99 -19.42 1.64
N LEU A 29 9.94 -18.51 1.88
CA LEU A 29 9.92 -17.65 3.07
C LEU A 29 8.74 -16.70 3.02
N SER A 30 8.48 -16.04 1.88
CA SER A 30 7.33 -15.15 1.76
C SER A 30 6.03 -15.90 2.02
N LYS A 31 5.80 -17.07 1.40
CA LYS A 31 4.60 -17.88 1.67
C LYS A 31 4.45 -18.31 3.13
N LYS A 32 5.57 -18.51 3.83
CA LYS A 32 5.59 -18.92 5.24
C LYS A 32 5.24 -17.77 6.19
N TYR A 33 5.66 -16.54 5.89
CA TYR A 33 5.52 -15.39 6.77
C TYR A 33 4.36 -14.46 6.43
N THR A 34 3.75 -14.62 5.25
CA THR A 34 2.55 -13.88 4.86
C THR A 34 1.28 -14.69 5.09
N ASP A 35 0.23 -14.02 5.54
CA ASP A 35 -1.14 -14.53 5.53
C ASP A 35 -1.66 -14.64 4.10
N TYR A 36 -2.54 -15.61 3.88
CA TYR A 36 -3.30 -15.71 2.64
C TYR A 36 -4.16 -14.46 2.43
N VAL A 37 -4.09 -13.86 1.24
CA VAL A 37 -5.03 -12.80 0.82
C VAL A 37 -6.40 -13.42 0.58
N PRO A 38 -7.46 -13.04 1.31
CA PRO A 38 -8.78 -13.63 1.18
C PRO A 38 -9.35 -13.45 -0.23
N SER A 39 -10.06 -14.47 -0.72
CA SER A 39 -10.69 -14.48 -2.04
C SER A 39 -12.01 -15.23 -1.99
N GLU A 40 -13.07 -14.67 -2.57
CA GLU A 40 -14.39 -15.31 -2.61
C GLU A 40 -14.39 -16.69 -3.29
N ASN A 41 -13.39 -16.97 -4.11
CA ASN A 41 -13.20 -18.25 -4.80
C ASN A 41 -12.74 -19.39 -3.87
N TYR A 42 -12.33 -19.08 -2.64
CA TYR A 42 -11.86 -20.06 -1.68
C TYR A 42 -12.83 -20.20 -0.50
N LYS A 43 -13.34 -21.42 -0.29
CA LYS A 43 -14.25 -21.72 0.82
C LYS A 43 -13.45 -21.97 2.10
N LYS A 44 -13.37 -20.96 2.98
CA LYS A 44 -12.89 -21.09 4.36
C LYS A 44 -13.68 -20.21 5.32
N GLN A 45 -13.52 -20.45 6.61
CA GLN A 45 -14.01 -19.52 7.63
C GLN A 45 -13.08 -18.31 7.70
N TYR A 46 -13.59 -17.15 7.26
CA TYR A 46 -12.86 -15.89 7.32
C TYR A 46 -12.86 -15.30 8.72
N ASN A 47 -11.69 -14.84 9.18
CA ASN A 47 -11.59 -14.01 10.38
C ASN A 47 -12.15 -12.60 10.12
N ILE A 48 -12.32 -11.80 11.18
CA ILE A 48 -12.94 -10.47 11.09
C ILE A 48 -12.18 -9.53 10.15
N SER A 49 -10.84 -9.56 10.15
CA SER A 49 -10.03 -8.72 9.27
C SER A 49 -10.14 -9.15 7.81
N GLU A 50 -10.19 -10.46 7.54
CA GLU A 50 -10.38 -10.98 6.19
C GLU A 50 -11.77 -10.64 5.64
N LYS A 51 -12.81 -10.75 6.47
CA LYS A 51 -14.18 -10.33 6.09
C LYS A 51 -14.21 -8.84 5.74
N MET A 52 -13.55 -8.01 6.54
CA MET A 52 -13.44 -6.58 6.26
C MET A 52 -12.68 -6.30 4.96
N MET A 53 -11.62 -7.05 4.65
CA MET A 53 -10.91 -6.91 3.39
C MET A 53 -11.81 -7.24 2.19
N LEU A 54 -12.52 -8.37 2.23
CA LEU A 54 -13.47 -8.75 1.19
C LEU A 54 -14.57 -7.69 1.00
N ASP A 55 -15.11 -7.18 2.11
CA ASP A 55 -16.16 -6.15 2.09
C ASP A 55 -15.66 -4.84 1.49
N ILE A 56 -14.47 -4.36 1.88
CA ILE A 56 -13.86 -3.16 1.28
C ILE A 56 -13.60 -3.37 -0.21
N MET A 57 -13.05 -4.52 -0.60
CA MET A 57 -12.81 -4.83 -2.01
C MET A 57 -14.10 -4.83 -2.83
N LYS A 58 -15.18 -5.38 -2.27
CA LYS A 58 -16.50 -5.36 -2.89
C LYS A 58 -17.03 -3.93 -3.06
N VAL A 59 -17.04 -3.14 -1.98
CA VAL A 59 -17.53 -1.75 -2.01
C VAL A 59 -16.74 -0.92 -3.02
N LEU A 60 -15.40 -0.99 -2.97
CA LEU A 60 -14.55 -0.27 -3.92
C LEU A 60 -14.71 -0.79 -5.35
N GLY A 61 -14.90 -2.09 -5.55
CA GLY A 61 -15.14 -2.67 -6.86
C GLY A 61 -16.44 -2.14 -7.46
N ASP A 62 -17.52 -2.15 -6.68
CA ASP A 62 -18.85 -1.73 -7.10
C ASP A 62 -18.88 -0.22 -7.43
N CYS A 63 -18.19 0.64 -6.66
CA CYS A 63 -18.18 2.09 -6.92
C CYS A 63 -17.17 2.57 -7.97
N ARG A 64 -16.15 1.77 -8.33
CA ARG A 64 -15.06 2.18 -9.24
C ARG A 64 -15.14 1.59 -10.65
N GLY A 65 -16.16 0.77 -10.95
CA GLY A 65 -16.36 0.19 -12.28
C GLY A 65 -16.03 -1.30 -12.40
N GLY A 66 -15.93 -2.00 -11.26
CA GLY A 66 -15.89 -3.46 -11.18
C GLY A 66 -14.59 -4.04 -10.61
N GLN A 67 -14.52 -5.37 -10.58
CA GLN A 67 -13.44 -6.15 -9.94
C GLN A 67 -12.04 -5.99 -10.57
N ASN A 68 -11.92 -5.29 -11.70
CA ASN A 68 -10.62 -4.99 -12.32
C ASN A 68 -9.96 -3.73 -11.73
N TYR A 69 -10.68 -2.93 -10.93
CA TYR A 69 -10.24 -1.65 -10.35
C TYR A 69 -9.72 -1.78 -8.92
N VAL A 70 -9.78 -2.98 -8.34
CA VAL A 70 -9.33 -3.27 -6.99
C VAL A 70 -8.67 -4.65 -6.98
N ILE A 71 -7.50 -4.76 -6.36
CA ILE A 71 -6.87 -6.05 -6.06
C ILE A 71 -6.45 -6.07 -4.60
N ALA A 72 -6.15 -7.25 -4.10
CA ALA A 72 -5.44 -7.40 -2.83
C ALA A 72 -4.20 -8.28 -3.04
N GLU A 73 -3.06 -7.80 -2.57
CA GLU A 73 -1.75 -8.39 -2.83
C GLU A 73 -0.77 -8.05 -1.70
N HIS A 74 0.37 -8.74 -1.65
CA HIS A 74 1.46 -8.39 -0.73
C HIS A 74 2.49 -7.49 -1.44
N ILE A 75 2.46 -6.18 -1.16
CA ILE A 75 3.49 -5.24 -1.66
C ILE A 75 4.79 -5.41 -0.88
N LEU A 76 4.66 -5.58 0.45
CA LEU A 76 5.79 -5.75 1.36
C LEU A 76 5.71 -7.14 1.98
N THR A 77 6.52 -8.07 1.49
CA THR A 77 6.42 -9.50 1.82
C THR A 77 7.01 -9.87 3.17
N HIS A 78 7.66 -8.92 3.85
CA HIS A 78 8.05 -9.02 5.26
C HIS A 78 6.94 -8.58 6.23
N HIS A 79 5.84 -8.03 5.72
CA HIS A 79 4.64 -7.78 6.53
C HIS A 79 3.65 -8.91 6.35
N GLN A 80 3.09 -9.38 7.46
CA GLN A 80 2.25 -10.57 7.47
C GLN A 80 0.97 -10.40 6.64
N ARG A 81 0.32 -9.23 6.67
CA ARG A 81 -0.99 -9.02 6.02
C ARG A 81 -0.84 -8.31 4.69
N GLY A 82 -1.58 -8.79 3.69
CA GLY A 82 -1.69 -8.15 2.39
C GLY A 82 -2.42 -6.81 2.48
N ASP A 83 -2.40 -6.10 1.37
CA ASP A 83 -2.95 -4.76 1.24
C ASP A 83 -3.97 -4.71 0.10
N ILE A 84 -4.93 -3.79 0.20
CA ILE A 84 -5.87 -3.51 -0.88
C ILE A 84 -5.28 -2.39 -1.73
N ILE A 85 -5.24 -2.60 -3.04
CA ILE A 85 -4.57 -1.69 -3.98
C ILE A 85 -5.59 -1.20 -5.00
N ILE A 86 -5.62 0.11 -5.18
CA ILE A 86 -6.37 0.81 -6.22
C ILE A 86 -5.46 1.83 -6.91
N CYS A 87 -5.87 2.31 -8.08
CA CYS A 87 -5.15 3.34 -8.82
C CYS A 87 -6.13 4.41 -9.31
N ASN A 88 -5.71 5.65 -9.27
CA ASN A 88 -6.34 6.77 -9.96
C ASN A 88 -5.37 7.35 -11.00
N ASP A 89 -5.89 7.85 -12.11
CA ASP A 89 -5.11 8.70 -13.01
C ASP A 89 -4.79 10.06 -12.35
N HIS A 90 -4.00 10.87 -13.04
CA HIS A 90 -3.63 12.23 -12.61
C HIS A 90 -4.82 13.19 -12.43
N ASN A 91 -6.01 12.84 -12.94
CA ASN A 91 -7.24 13.61 -12.76
C ASN A 91 -8.11 13.08 -11.61
N GLY A 92 -7.64 12.07 -10.87
CA GLY A 92 -8.38 11.42 -9.79
C GLY A 92 -9.41 10.40 -10.25
N LYS A 93 -9.42 10.01 -11.53
CA LYS A 93 -10.36 9.03 -12.07
C LYS A 93 -9.85 7.60 -11.83
N PRO A 94 -10.71 6.65 -11.40
CA PRO A 94 -10.30 5.26 -11.22
C PRO A 94 -9.71 4.61 -12.47
N MET A 95 -8.64 3.84 -12.28
CA MET A 95 -7.94 3.07 -13.31
C MET A 95 -7.94 1.57 -13.00
N PRO A 96 -8.02 0.68 -14.02
CA PRO A 96 -7.87 -0.76 -13.82
C PRO A 96 -6.47 -1.13 -13.29
N VAL A 97 -6.40 -2.04 -12.31
CA VAL A 97 -5.15 -2.45 -11.64
C VAL A 97 -4.78 -3.92 -11.83
N LYS A 98 -5.73 -4.77 -12.24
CA LYS A 98 -5.57 -6.23 -12.24
C LYS A 98 -4.39 -6.74 -13.08
N GLU A 99 -4.12 -6.11 -14.22
CA GLU A 99 -3.04 -6.53 -15.11
C GLU A 99 -1.67 -5.98 -14.68
N ALA A 100 -1.65 -4.96 -13.80
CA ALA A 100 -0.42 -4.27 -13.42
C ALA A 100 0.53 -5.11 -12.56
N PHE A 101 0.04 -6.20 -11.96
CA PHE A 101 0.80 -7.08 -11.06
C PHE A 101 0.83 -8.55 -11.49
N LYS A 102 0.34 -8.87 -12.69
CA LYS A 102 0.10 -10.24 -13.14
C LYS A 102 1.37 -11.06 -13.42
N ASN A 103 2.47 -10.38 -13.74
CA ASN A 103 3.74 -11.02 -14.12
C ASN A 103 4.79 -11.02 -12.99
N ASP A 104 4.43 -10.52 -11.80
CA ASP A 104 5.39 -10.33 -10.72
C ASP A 104 5.59 -11.60 -9.91
N THR A 105 6.85 -11.94 -9.66
CA THR A 105 7.20 -13.08 -8.81
C THR A 105 6.82 -12.75 -7.36
N PHE A 106 5.93 -13.54 -6.77
CA PHE A 106 5.57 -13.40 -5.37
C PHE A 106 6.80 -13.53 -4.48
N GLY A 107 6.91 -12.64 -3.50
CA GLY A 107 7.98 -12.65 -2.51
C GLY A 107 8.93 -11.46 -2.58
N TYR A 108 8.89 -10.70 -3.67
CA TYR A 108 9.65 -9.46 -3.82
C TYR A 108 8.84 -8.23 -3.42
N ILE A 109 9.55 -7.19 -2.99
CA ILE A 109 8.97 -5.86 -2.76
C ILE A 109 8.57 -5.27 -4.10
N ARG A 110 7.34 -4.74 -4.18
CA ARG A 110 6.79 -4.16 -5.41
C ARG A 110 6.80 -2.64 -5.35
N LYS A 111 7.18 -2.00 -6.45
CA LYS A 111 7.04 -0.56 -6.65
C LYS A 111 5.77 -0.26 -7.46
N PRO A 112 5.20 0.95 -7.37
CA PRO A 112 4.20 1.40 -8.31
C PRO A 112 4.67 1.18 -9.76
N PRO A 113 3.83 0.60 -10.63
CA PRO A 113 4.15 0.37 -12.05
C PRO A 113 4.45 1.63 -12.86
N ASP A 114 3.85 2.76 -12.49
CA ASP A 114 3.94 4.04 -13.18
C ASP A 114 3.75 5.21 -12.20
N ASP A 115 3.60 6.43 -12.73
CA ASP A 115 3.48 7.67 -11.96
C ASP A 115 2.03 8.05 -11.57
N ASN A 116 1.05 7.19 -11.84
CA ASN A 116 -0.32 7.39 -11.39
C ASN A 116 -0.45 7.32 -9.86
N ASP A 117 -1.59 7.73 -9.30
CA ASP A 117 -1.82 7.69 -7.85
C ASP A 117 -2.19 6.26 -7.41
N TRP A 118 -1.16 5.48 -7.10
CA TRP A 118 -1.28 4.13 -6.56
C TRP A 118 -1.56 4.17 -5.06
N ILE A 119 -2.80 3.89 -4.69
CA ILE A 119 -3.28 3.99 -3.32
C ILE A 119 -3.35 2.59 -2.70
N VAL A 120 -2.85 2.50 -1.47
CA VAL A 120 -2.79 1.25 -0.70
C VAL A 120 -3.61 1.41 0.56
N LEU A 121 -4.76 0.75 0.63
CA LEU A 121 -5.60 0.72 1.83
C LEU A 121 -5.14 -0.40 2.77
N ILE A 122 -4.77 0.00 3.98
CA ILE A 122 -4.19 -0.86 5.01
C ILE A 122 -5.19 -0.98 6.16
N ILE A 123 -5.63 -2.20 6.46
CA ILE A 123 -6.65 -2.45 7.49
C ILE A 123 -6.01 -2.43 8.89
N GLY A 124 -6.37 -1.44 9.69
CA GLY A 124 -5.95 -1.30 11.08
C GLY A 124 -6.86 -2.05 12.04
N GLY A 125 -6.51 -3.29 12.40
CA GLY A 125 -7.17 -4.04 13.47
C GLY A 125 -6.79 -3.58 14.89
N LYS A 126 -7.36 -4.25 15.91
CA LYS A 126 -7.12 -3.95 17.33
C LYS A 126 -5.64 -4.02 17.74
N ASN A 127 -4.86 -4.92 17.14
CA ASN A 127 -3.45 -5.14 17.49
C ASN A 127 -2.47 -4.21 16.73
N SER A 128 -2.95 -3.55 15.67
CA SER A 128 -2.15 -2.62 14.87
C SER A 128 -2.35 -1.16 15.27
N LEU A 129 -3.29 -0.88 16.18
CA LEU A 129 -3.62 0.46 16.65
C LEU A 129 -3.46 0.52 18.18
N ILE A 130 -2.90 1.62 18.67
CA ILE A 130 -2.85 1.94 20.09
C ILE A 130 -4.29 2.06 20.60
N GLN A 131 -4.56 1.45 21.76
CA GLN A 131 -5.89 1.39 22.33
C GLN A 131 -6.47 2.80 22.47
N ASN A 132 -7.73 2.95 22.03
CA ASN A 132 -8.54 4.17 22.15
C ASN A 132 -8.08 5.41 21.37
N CYS A 133 -7.04 5.36 20.52
CA CYS A 133 -6.61 6.56 19.80
C CYS A 133 -6.47 6.45 18.26
N ASN A 134 -6.84 5.33 17.63
CA ASN A 134 -6.68 5.12 16.17
C ASN A 134 -5.25 5.41 15.64
N VAL A 135 -4.26 5.49 16.54
CA VAL A 135 -2.85 5.73 16.21
C VAL A 135 -2.20 4.38 15.90
N PRO A 136 -1.52 4.21 14.76
CA PRO A 136 -0.73 3.01 14.47
C PRO A 136 0.30 2.68 15.54
N THR A 137 0.50 1.40 15.83
CA THR A 137 1.68 0.95 16.59
C THR A 137 2.96 1.19 15.78
N GLY A 138 4.14 1.18 16.42
CA GLY A 138 5.41 1.44 15.72
C GLY A 138 5.65 0.52 14.52
N GLN A 139 5.34 -0.77 14.65
CA GLN A 139 5.45 -1.73 13.55
C GLN A 139 4.53 -1.38 12.38
N PHE A 140 3.29 -1.00 12.68
CA PHE A 140 2.30 -0.65 11.67
C PHE A 140 2.60 0.70 11.00
N GLN A 141 3.12 1.66 11.78
CA GLN A 141 3.62 2.93 11.27
C GLN A 141 4.82 2.73 10.33
N THR A 142 5.68 1.75 10.60
CA THR A 142 6.77 1.39 9.70
C THR A 142 6.24 0.89 8.36
N LYS A 143 5.22 0.02 8.34
CA LYS A 143 4.56 -0.40 7.09
C LYS A 143 4.08 0.79 6.26
N ILE A 144 3.39 1.73 6.91
CA ILE A 144 2.88 2.95 6.27
C ILE A 144 4.03 3.77 5.66
N ARG A 145 5.13 3.95 6.39
CA ARG A 145 6.30 4.70 5.90
C ARG A 145 7.02 4.00 4.76
N GLU A 146 7.17 2.68 4.83
CA GLU A 146 7.81 1.89 3.77
C GLU A 146 7.00 1.96 2.46
N LEU A 147 5.67 1.84 2.53
CA LEU A 147 4.80 2.00 1.37
C LEU A 147 4.92 3.41 0.76
N ALA A 148 4.91 4.45 1.60
CA ALA A 148 5.11 5.82 1.15
C ALA A 148 6.49 6.02 0.49
N ALA A 149 7.55 5.46 1.09
CA ALA A 149 8.90 5.55 0.54
C ALA A 149 9.07 4.81 -0.80
N LEU A 150 8.23 3.80 -1.07
CA LEU A 150 8.18 3.12 -2.37
C LEU A 150 7.42 3.91 -3.44
N GLY A 151 6.71 4.98 -3.07
CA GLY A 151 5.91 5.81 -3.98
C GLY A 151 4.41 5.52 -3.96
N TYR A 152 3.93 4.67 -3.04
CA TYR A 152 2.49 4.49 -2.86
C TYR A 152 1.87 5.58 -1.98
N THR A 153 0.57 5.77 -2.11
CA THR A 153 -0.26 6.56 -1.20
C THR A 153 -0.91 5.64 -0.15
N PRO A 154 -0.33 5.45 1.04
CA PRO A 154 -0.94 4.59 2.06
C PRO A 154 -2.12 5.28 2.74
N ILE A 155 -3.22 4.56 2.91
CA ILE A 155 -4.43 4.97 3.63
C ILE A 155 -4.74 3.95 4.71
N LEU A 156 -4.79 4.41 5.95
CA LEU A 156 -5.23 3.60 7.07
C LEU A 156 -6.75 3.49 7.07
N VAL A 157 -7.28 2.27 7.15
CA VAL A 157 -8.71 2.00 7.40
C VAL A 157 -8.86 1.36 8.78
N PRO A 158 -9.19 2.12 9.84
CA PRO A 158 -9.39 1.58 11.17
C PRO A 158 -10.61 0.66 11.22
N TRP A 159 -10.42 -0.57 11.70
CA TRP A 159 -11.49 -1.55 11.88
C TRP A 159 -12.63 -0.97 12.73
N LYS A 160 -12.30 -0.32 13.85
CA LYS A 160 -13.29 0.21 14.80
C LYS A 160 -14.27 1.19 14.13
N THR A 161 -13.77 2.04 13.23
CA THR A 161 -14.59 3.00 12.50
C THR A 161 -15.39 2.32 11.40
N TYR A 162 -14.73 1.50 10.57
CA TYR A 162 -15.39 0.84 9.45
C TYR A 162 -16.47 -0.16 9.88
N SER A 163 -16.26 -0.88 10.99
CA SER A 163 -17.21 -1.87 11.50
C SER A 163 -18.49 -1.28 12.08
N GLN A 164 -18.55 0.05 12.27
CA GLN A 164 -19.73 0.77 12.75
C GLN A 164 -20.63 1.26 11.61
N LEU A 165 -20.23 1.08 10.36
CA LEU A 165 -20.98 1.48 9.18
C LEU A 165 -21.95 0.35 8.80
N ASP A 166 -23.23 0.68 8.70
CA ASP A 166 -24.31 -0.31 8.68
C ASP A 166 -24.64 -0.79 7.26
N ASN A 167 -24.58 0.12 6.28
CA ASN A 167 -24.99 -0.13 4.90
C ASN A 167 -23.87 0.16 3.90
N PHE A 168 -24.14 -0.16 2.63
CA PHE A 168 -23.18 -0.02 1.54
C PHE A 168 -22.82 1.45 1.31
N GLU A 169 -23.82 2.33 1.32
CA GLU A 169 -23.70 3.75 1.01
C GLU A 169 -22.82 4.48 2.04
N GLU A 170 -22.96 4.16 3.33
CA GLU A 170 -22.10 4.67 4.39
C GLU A 170 -20.65 4.22 4.24
N LYS A 171 -20.44 2.94 3.90
CA LYS A 171 -19.10 2.38 3.66
C LYS A 171 -18.44 3.00 2.44
N GLU A 172 -19.18 3.14 1.36
CA GLU A 172 -18.74 3.79 0.12
C GLU A 172 -18.34 5.24 0.42
N SER A 173 -19.24 6.02 1.01
CA SER A 173 -19.00 7.43 1.36
C SER A 173 -17.76 7.58 2.26
N TYR A 174 -17.63 6.72 3.27
CA TYR A 174 -16.47 6.70 4.14
C TYR A 174 -15.17 6.43 3.37
N LEU A 175 -15.11 5.36 2.57
CA LEU A 175 -13.91 4.99 1.82
C LEU A 175 -13.54 6.07 0.78
N CYS A 176 -14.52 6.60 0.04
CA CYS A 176 -14.31 7.70 -0.90
C CYS A 176 -13.76 8.94 -0.18
N SER A 177 -14.31 9.31 0.98
CA SER A 177 -13.81 10.44 1.75
C SER A 177 -12.35 10.27 2.20
N LEU A 178 -11.93 9.04 2.56
CA LEU A 178 -10.54 8.76 2.92
C LEU A 178 -9.61 8.95 1.71
N ILE A 179 -10.03 8.44 0.55
CA ILE A 179 -9.27 8.53 -0.70
C ILE A 179 -9.12 10.00 -1.11
N GLU A 180 -10.22 10.75 -1.19
CA GLU A 180 -10.21 12.16 -1.58
C GLU A 180 -9.38 13.04 -0.63
N ASN A 181 -9.56 12.86 0.68
CA ASN A 181 -8.82 13.64 1.68
C ASN A 181 -7.32 13.41 1.61
N ARG A 182 -6.90 12.21 1.19
CA ARG A 182 -5.48 11.91 0.99
C ARG A 182 -4.94 12.56 -0.27
N SER A 183 -5.67 12.49 -1.39
CA SER A 183 -5.28 13.16 -2.64
C SER A 183 -5.12 14.67 -2.46
N ARG A 184 -5.98 15.34 -1.67
CA ARG A 184 -5.86 16.78 -1.35
C ARG A 184 -4.58 17.13 -0.57
N LYS A 185 -4.19 16.30 0.39
CA LYS A 185 -2.97 16.54 1.19
C LYS A 185 -1.69 16.45 0.35
N ASN A 186 -1.66 15.54 -0.64
CA ASN A 186 -0.52 15.41 -1.54
C ASN A 186 -0.32 16.69 -2.37
N HIS A 187 -1.39 17.29 -2.90
CA HIS A 187 -1.32 18.56 -3.64
C HIS A 187 -0.86 19.74 -2.77
N SER A 188 -1.38 19.86 -1.53
CA SER A 188 -0.99 20.98 -0.65
C SER A 188 0.49 20.95 -0.21
N CYS A 189 1.08 19.75 -0.08
CA CYS A 189 2.49 19.62 0.28
C CYS A 189 3.41 19.91 -0.91
N THR A 190 3.05 19.48 -2.13
CA THR A 190 3.85 19.76 -3.33
C THR A 190 3.87 21.25 -3.67
N ASP A 191 2.75 21.95 -3.49
CA ASP A 191 2.67 23.40 -3.72
C ASP A 191 3.53 24.19 -2.72
N THR A 192 3.65 23.70 -1.48
CA THR A 192 4.48 24.35 -0.45
C THR A 192 5.97 24.17 -0.75
N VAL A 193 6.39 23.02 -1.27
CA VAL A 193 7.78 22.77 -1.68
C VAL A 193 8.15 23.59 -2.92
N PHE A 194 7.24 23.73 -3.89
CA PHE A 194 7.50 24.52 -5.10
C PHE A 194 7.59 26.04 -4.81
N ASN A 195 6.75 26.56 -3.91
CA ASN A 195 6.78 27.96 -3.47
C ASN A 195 7.98 28.30 -2.56
N SER A 196 8.50 27.32 -1.81
CA SER A 196 9.72 27.50 -1.01
C SER A 196 11.00 27.52 -1.85
N LEU A 197 10.98 26.95 -3.07
CA LEU A 197 12.13 26.97 -3.98
C LEU A 197 12.18 28.25 -4.83
N HIS A 198 11.06 28.93 -5.05
CA HIS A 198 11.01 30.19 -5.79
C HIS A 198 11.15 31.46 -4.92
N SER A 199 11.07 31.34 -3.60
CA SER A 199 11.26 32.46 -2.66
C SER A 199 12.70 32.66 -2.18
N HIS A 200 13.65 31.83 -2.64
CA HIS A 200 15.08 31.97 -2.34
C HIS A 200 15.95 32.48 -3.51
N ASN A 201 15.33 32.90 -4.63
CA ASN A 201 16.01 33.54 -5.75
C ASN A 201 15.36 34.91 -6.10
N SER A 202 15.13 35.75 -5.09
CA SER A 202 14.72 37.15 -5.27
C SER A 202 15.40 38.05 -4.25
#